data_AF-A0A1J8P2Q5-F1
#
_entry.id   AF-A0A1J8P2Q5-F1
#
_cell.length_a   1.000
_cell.length_b   1.000
_cell.length_c   1.000
_cell.angle_alpha   90.00
_cell.angle_beta   90.00
_cell.angle_gamma   90.00
#
_symmetry.space_group_name_H-M   'P 1'
#
loop_
_entity.id
_entity.type
_entity.pdbx_description
1 polymer ?
#
loop_
_entity_poly.entity_id
_entity_poly.type
_entity_poly.pdbx_seq_one_letter_code
_entity_poly.pdbx_strand_id
1 'polypeptide(L)'
;FNGATSLGTVTADNSGNFSKDVDLSANTTHNITAKATDTAGNTSDASAVLAITVDTVAPTMTTNTTGQIASSSDLVATFSEAIAKGTGDIVIKESGDGTVFETLSILGNNVTIGGADNRTLTINPSADLESNKSYYIEIA
;
A
#
# COMPACT_ATOMS: atom_id res chain seq x y z
N PHE A 1 7.20 -14.31 -21.42
CA PHE A 1 5.92 -13.91 -22.06
C PHE A 1 5.02 -13.28 -21.02
N ASN A 2 4.19 -12.31 -21.40
CA ASN A 2 3.02 -11.88 -20.63
C ASN A 2 1.78 -12.42 -21.37
N GLY A 3 1.19 -13.50 -20.86
CA GLY A 3 0.23 -14.30 -21.64
C GLY A 3 0.86 -14.82 -22.94
N ALA A 4 0.27 -14.49 -24.08
CA ALA A 4 0.79 -14.87 -25.40
C ALA A 4 1.86 -13.89 -25.96
N THR A 5 2.00 -12.70 -25.37
CA THR A 5 2.91 -11.67 -25.86
C THR A 5 4.34 -11.98 -25.44
N SER A 6 5.26 -12.06 -26.40
CA SER A 6 6.69 -12.22 -26.11
C SER A 6 7.23 -10.94 -25.47
N LEU A 7 7.97 -11.10 -24.37
CA LEU A 7 8.79 -10.05 -23.76
C LEU A 7 10.26 -10.17 -24.23
N GLY A 8 10.46 -10.96 -25.31
CA GLY A 8 11.73 -11.32 -25.93
C GLY A 8 12.46 -12.48 -25.27
N THR A 9 13.71 -12.68 -25.67
CA THR A 9 14.57 -13.81 -25.26
C THR A 9 15.84 -13.31 -24.57
N VAL A 10 16.52 -14.21 -23.86
CA VAL A 10 17.87 -14.03 -23.29
C VAL A 10 18.54 -15.41 -23.22
N THR A 11 19.87 -15.45 -23.35
CA THR A 11 20.65 -16.68 -23.18
C THR A 11 20.97 -16.88 -21.71
N ALA A 12 20.66 -18.06 -21.17
CA ALA A 12 21.08 -18.42 -19.83
C ALA A 12 22.60 -18.65 -19.77
N ASP A 13 23.20 -18.39 -18.61
CA ASP A 13 24.61 -18.68 -18.35
C ASP A 13 24.88 -20.19 -18.25
N ASN A 14 26.15 -20.58 -18.07
CA ASN A 14 26.55 -21.98 -17.95
C ASN A 14 25.97 -22.72 -16.72
N SER A 15 25.39 -21.99 -15.77
CA SER A 15 24.71 -22.54 -14.59
C SER A 15 23.17 -22.52 -14.74
N GLY A 16 22.65 -22.04 -15.88
CA GLY A 16 21.22 -21.92 -16.14
C GLY A 16 20.56 -20.64 -15.61
N ASN A 17 21.33 -19.69 -15.08
CA ASN A 17 20.76 -18.41 -14.63
C ASN A 17 20.55 -17.47 -15.82
N PHE A 18 19.52 -16.66 -15.76
CA PHE A 18 19.28 -15.60 -16.73
C PHE A 18 18.73 -14.37 -16.01
N SER A 19 18.98 -13.20 -16.58
CA SER A 19 18.33 -11.97 -16.16
C SER A 19 17.89 -11.20 -17.39
N LYS A 20 16.70 -10.61 -17.31
CA LYS A 20 16.17 -9.78 -18.37
C LYS A 20 15.26 -8.71 -17.79
N ASP A 21 15.58 -7.47 -18.09
CA ASP A 21 14.70 -6.34 -17.81
C ASP A 21 13.48 -6.38 -18.74
N VAL A 22 12.31 -6.14 -18.16
CA VAL A 22 11.04 -6.09 -18.88
C VAL A 22 10.24 -4.88 -18.40
N ASP A 23 9.77 -4.07 -19.34
CA ASP A 23 8.89 -2.96 -19.03
C ASP A 23 7.47 -3.48 -18.86
N LEU A 24 6.90 -3.27 -17.67
CA LEU A 24 5.54 -3.63 -17.33
C LEU A 24 4.72 -2.35 -17.14
N SER A 25 3.48 -2.37 -17.63
CA SER A 25 2.59 -1.22 -17.51
C SER A 25 2.14 -1.06 -16.07
N ALA A 26 2.14 0.19 -15.58
CA ALA A 26 1.61 0.52 -14.26
C ALA A 26 0.13 0.15 -14.11
N ASN A 27 -0.27 -0.07 -12.85
CA ASN A 27 -1.61 -0.37 -12.37
C ASN A 27 -2.28 -1.55 -13.07
N THR A 28 -1.47 -2.54 -13.45
CA THR A 28 -1.91 -3.72 -14.20
C THR A 28 -1.25 -4.96 -13.61
N THR A 29 -2.02 -6.05 -13.54
CA THR A 29 -1.48 -7.38 -13.21
C THR A 29 -0.97 -8.07 -14.48
N HIS A 30 0.30 -8.46 -14.44
CA HIS A 30 1.00 -9.19 -15.49
C HIS A 30 1.20 -10.64 -15.08
N ASN A 31 0.94 -11.56 -16.00
CA ASN A 31 1.08 -12.99 -15.79
C ASN A 31 2.27 -13.50 -16.60
N ILE A 32 3.43 -13.57 -15.95
CA ILE A 32 4.70 -13.83 -16.61
C ILE A 32 5.01 -15.32 -16.63
N THR A 33 5.40 -15.83 -17.80
CA THR A 33 5.90 -17.20 -17.99
C THR A 33 7.20 -17.20 -18.80
N ALA A 34 8.00 -18.25 -18.64
CA ALA A 34 9.21 -18.50 -19.40
C ALA A 34 9.20 -19.89 -20.05
N LYS A 35 9.94 -20.04 -21.15
CA LYS A 35 10.26 -21.31 -21.80
C LYS A 35 11.75 -21.34 -22.08
N ALA A 36 12.35 -22.53 -22.05
CA ALA A 36 13.75 -22.73 -22.40
C ALA A 36 13.84 -23.50 -23.72
N THR A 37 14.83 -23.17 -24.55
CA THR A 37 15.14 -23.90 -25.79
C THR A 37 16.62 -24.28 -25.77
N ASP A 38 16.94 -25.55 -26.01
CA ASP A 38 18.33 -26.03 -26.08
C ASP A 38 18.97 -25.77 -27.46
N THR A 39 20.27 -26.05 -27.60
CA THR A 39 21.00 -25.86 -28.87
C THR A 39 20.50 -26.76 -30.00
N ALA A 40 19.86 -27.90 -29.68
CA ALA A 40 19.27 -28.80 -30.66
C ALA A 40 17.87 -28.33 -31.12
N GLY A 41 17.34 -27.26 -30.53
CA GLY A 41 16.03 -26.68 -30.86
C GLY A 41 14.86 -27.25 -30.06
N ASN A 42 15.11 -28.08 -29.03
CA ASN A 42 14.04 -28.61 -28.19
C ASN A 42 13.55 -27.51 -27.22
N THR A 43 12.25 -27.25 -27.20
CA THR A 43 11.64 -26.22 -26.33
C THR A 43 10.80 -26.86 -25.22
N SER A 44 10.93 -26.36 -24.00
CA SER A 44 10.16 -26.82 -22.84
C SER A 44 8.70 -26.36 -22.86
N ASP A 45 7.90 -26.93 -21.95
CA ASP A 45 6.64 -26.32 -21.52
C ASP A 45 6.87 -24.95 -20.86
N ALA A 46 5.80 -24.17 -20.73
CA ALA A 46 5.86 -22.90 -20.00
C ALA A 46 6.04 -23.15 -18.51
N SER A 47 6.78 -22.27 -17.84
CA SER A 47 6.87 -22.22 -16.37
C SER A 47 5.49 -22.00 -15.73
N ALA A 48 5.43 -22.19 -14.40
CA ALA A 48 4.34 -21.63 -13.61
C ALA A 48 4.23 -20.11 -13.83
N VAL A 49 3.01 -19.58 -13.69
CA VAL A 49 2.74 -18.16 -13.83
C VAL A 49 3.31 -17.42 -12.62
N LEU A 50 4.16 -16.42 -12.89
CA LEU A 50 4.53 -15.40 -11.93
C LEU A 50 3.61 -14.20 -12.11
N ALA A 51 2.68 -14.00 -11.17
CA ALA A 51 1.81 -12.84 -11.16
C ALA A 51 2.53 -11.63 -10.56
N ILE A 52 2.61 -10.55 -11.31
CA ILE A 52 3.25 -9.29 -10.90
C ILE A 52 2.24 -8.18 -11.10
N THR A 53 1.89 -7.49 -10.02
CA THR A 53 1.11 -6.25 -10.10
C THR A 53 2.05 -5.08 -9.93
N VAL A 54 2.12 -4.22 -10.94
CA VAL A 54 2.82 -2.93 -10.83
C VAL A 54 1.79 -1.93 -10.34
N ASP A 55 2.01 -1.31 -9.19
CA ASP A 55 1.15 -0.28 -8.65
C ASP A 55 1.95 1.02 -8.51
N THR A 56 1.43 2.09 -9.09
CA THR A 56 2.04 3.43 -9.04
C THR A 56 1.03 4.50 -8.65
N VAL A 57 -0.22 4.14 -8.33
CA VAL A 57 -1.22 5.10 -7.90
C VAL A 57 -1.05 5.29 -6.41
N ALA A 58 -0.87 6.54 -5.98
CA ALA A 58 -0.85 6.83 -4.55
C ALA A 58 -2.27 6.73 -3.98
N PRO A 59 -2.43 6.24 -2.75
CA PRO A 59 -3.73 6.19 -2.10
C PRO A 59 -4.22 7.62 -1.86
N THR A 60 -5.48 7.87 -2.18
CA THR A 60 -6.19 9.11 -1.79
C THR A 60 -7.00 8.85 -0.53
N MET A 61 -7.11 9.85 0.35
CA MET A 61 -7.78 9.74 1.63
C MET A 61 -8.99 10.68 1.70
N THR A 62 -10.09 10.20 2.27
CA THR A 62 -11.25 11.01 2.64
C THR A 62 -11.45 10.91 4.15
N THR A 63 -11.54 12.04 4.84
CA THR A 63 -11.86 12.08 6.27
C THR A 63 -13.35 11.87 6.49
N ASN A 64 -13.70 10.93 7.37
CA ASN A 64 -15.09 10.62 7.70
C ASN A 64 -15.56 11.42 8.93
N THR A 65 -14.66 11.63 9.90
CA THR A 65 -14.95 12.35 11.14
C THR A 65 -14.60 13.82 10.96
N THR A 66 -15.60 14.62 10.57
CA THR A 66 -15.45 16.05 10.30
C THR A 66 -16.53 16.87 11.01
N GLY A 67 -16.28 18.16 11.20
CA GLY A 67 -17.22 19.07 11.86
C GLY A 67 -17.26 18.86 13.38
N GLN A 68 -18.46 18.96 13.97
CA GLN A 68 -18.65 18.76 15.41
C GLN A 68 -18.81 17.26 15.71
N ILE A 69 -17.87 16.73 16.48
CA ILE A 69 -17.86 15.34 16.95
C ILE A 69 -17.88 15.33 18.49
N ALA A 70 -18.27 14.20 19.09
CA ALA A 70 -18.14 14.03 20.54
C ALA A 70 -16.65 13.93 20.94
N SER A 71 -16.28 14.40 22.13
CA SER A 71 -14.90 14.38 22.62
C SER A 71 -14.27 12.98 22.64
N SER A 72 -15.08 11.95 22.90
CA SER A 72 -14.68 10.55 22.96
C SER A 72 -14.75 9.82 21.61
N SER A 73 -14.87 10.54 20.49
CA SER A 73 -15.00 9.92 19.17
C SER A 73 -13.65 9.47 18.64
N ASP A 74 -13.62 8.29 18.03
CA ASP A 74 -12.52 7.91 17.14
C ASP A 74 -12.44 8.88 15.94
N LEU A 75 -11.24 9.06 15.41
CA LEU A 75 -10.98 9.77 14.17
C LEU A 75 -10.84 8.74 13.04
N VAL A 76 -11.65 8.90 11.98
CA VAL A 76 -11.78 7.89 10.93
C VAL A 76 -11.54 8.52 9.57
N ALA A 77 -10.76 7.82 8.74
CA ALA A 77 -10.55 8.13 7.34
C ALA A 77 -10.63 6.88 6.48
N THR A 78 -11.10 7.04 5.24
CA THR A 78 -11.20 5.97 4.24
C THR A 78 -10.27 6.26 3.08
N PHE A 79 -9.55 5.25 2.60
CA PHE A 79 -8.61 5.33 1.49
C PHE A 79 -9.19 4.78 0.19
N SER A 80 -8.69 5.24 -0.95
CA SER A 80 -9.11 4.78 -2.29
C SER A 80 -8.67 3.36 -2.64
N GLU A 81 -7.83 2.76 -1.80
CA GLU A 81 -7.30 1.40 -1.94
C GLU A 81 -6.90 0.83 -0.57
N ALA A 82 -6.56 -0.46 -0.54
CA ALA A 82 -6.15 -1.15 0.67
C ALA A 82 -4.86 -0.53 1.23
N ILE A 83 -4.81 -0.31 2.54
CA ILE A 83 -3.63 0.22 3.21
C ILE A 83 -3.06 -0.80 4.20
N ALA A 84 -1.79 -0.63 4.54
CA ALA A 84 -1.11 -1.38 5.57
C ALA A 84 -0.38 -0.42 6.52
N LYS A 85 -0.18 -0.85 7.77
CA LYS A 85 0.57 -0.05 8.73
C LYS A 85 2.04 -0.01 8.32
N GLY A 86 2.59 1.20 8.22
CA GLY A 86 4.02 1.43 8.13
C GLY A 86 4.66 1.58 9.51
N THR A 87 5.81 2.24 9.53
CA THR A 87 6.48 2.75 10.73
C THR A 87 6.25 4.25 10.85
N GLY A 88 6.50 4.81 12.04
CA GLY A 88 6.34 6.24 12.30
C GLY A 88 5.20 6.52 13.28
N ASP A 89 4.83 7.79 13.34
CA ASP A 89 3.89 8.30 14.32
C ASP A 89 2.74 9.08 13.66
N ILE A 90 1.61 9.09 14.34
CA ILE A 90 0.46 9.95 14.07
C ILE A 90 0.44 11.02 15.16
N VAL A 91 0.50 12.28 14.75
CA VAL A 91 0.48 13.43 15.66
C VAL A 91 -0.85 14.15 15.52
N ILE A 92 -1.60 14.24 16.61
CA ILE A 92 -2.83 15.01 16.72
C ILE A 92 -2.46 16.38 17.27
N LYS A 93 -2.80 17.44 16.54
CA LYS A 93 -2.46 18.83 16.89
C LYS A 93 -3.68 19.72 16.93
N GLU A 94 -3.69 20.67 17.84
CA GLU A 94 -4.68 21.73 17.82
C GLU A 94 -4.49 22.64 16.61
N SER A 95 -5.57 22.93 15.88
CA SER A 95 -5.53 23.79 14.69
C SER A 95 -5.25 25.27 15.01
N GLY A 96 -5.47 25.71 16.25
CA GLY A 96 -5.34 27.11 16.64
C GLY A 96 -3.88 27.59 16.73
N ASP A 97 -3.02 26.76 17.31
CA ASP A 97 -1.62 27.11 17.59
C ASP A 97 -0.61 26.00 17.21
N GLY A 98 -1.08 24.85 16.72
CA GLY A 98 -0.24 23.72 16.35
C GLY A 98 0.33 22.95 17.55
N THR A 99 -0.16 23.20 18.77
CA THR A 99 0.24 22.42 19.95
C THR A 99 -0.11 20.96 19.76
N VAL A 100 0.82 20.08 20.17
CA VAL A 100 0.61 18.64 20.12
C VAL A 100 -0.33 18.26 21.26
N PHE A 101 -1.50 17.72 20.90
CA PHE A 101 -2.40 17.09 21.86
C PHE A 101 -1.89 15.69 22.20
N GLU A 102 -1.56 14.90 21.17
CA GLU A 102 -1.11 13.52 21.35
C GLU A 102 -0.20 13.07 20.21
N THR A 103 0.74 12.17 20.51
CA THR A 103 1.53 11.43 19.53
C THR A 103 1.30 9.93 19.76
N LEU A 104 0.84 9.25 18.71
CA LEU A 104 0.53 7.83 18.71
C LEU A 104 1.45 7.11 17.73
N SER A 105 2.08 6.01 18.14
CA SER A 105 2.78 5.17 17.17
C SER A 105 1.79 4.54 16.19
N ILE A 106 2.11 4.53 14.90
CA ILE A 106 1.31 3.86 13.85
C ILE A 106 1.10 2.38 14.20
N LEU A 107 2.09 1.75 14.86
CA LEU A 107 2.02 0.35 15.28
C LEU A 107 1.25 0.15 16.58
N GLY A 108 0.89 1.22 17.30
CA GLY A 108 0.11 1.16 18.54
C GLY A 108 -1.32 0.63 18.34
N ASN A 109 -1.92 0.19 19.44
CA ASN A 109 -3.29 -0.36 19.45
C ASN A 109 -4.36 0.71 19.20
N ASN A 110 -4.04 1.97 19.50
CA ASN A 110 -4.88 3.14 19.23
C ASN A 110 -5.10 3.39 17.74
N VAL A 111 -4.24 2.83 16.88
CA VAL A 111 -4.35 2.97 15.42
C VAL A 111 -4.77 1.63 14.87
N THR A 112 -5.82 1.56 14.07
CA THR A 112 -6.24 0.31 13.43
C THR A 112 -6.54 0.53 11.95
N ILE A 113 -6.32 -0.53 11.18
CA ILE A 113 -6.71 -0.59 9.76
C ILE A 113 -7.71 -1.72 9.62
N GLY A 114 -8.85 -1.43 8.99
CA GLY A 114 -9.91 -2.39 8.78
C GLY A 114 -10.93 -1.92 7.76
N GLY A 115 -12.20 -2.28 7.96
CA GLY A 115 -13.27 -2.03 7.00
C GLY A 115 -13.17 -2.94 5.77
N ALA A 116 -13.91 -2.59 4.70
CA ALA A 116 -13.84 -3.32 3.44
C ALA A 116 -12.42 -3.23 2.87
N ASP A 117 -11.82 -4.38 2.57
CA ASP A 117 -10.48 -4.53 1.99
C ASP A 117 -9.36 -3.76 2.71
N ASN A 118 -9.43 -3.60 4.04
CA ASN A 118 -8.43 -2.87 4.83
C ASN A 118 -8.24 -1.40 4.38
N ARG A 119 -9.32 -0.71 4.03
CA ARG A 119 -9.29 0.66 3.49
C ARG A 119 -9.61 1.75 4.51
N THR A 120 -9.99 1.37 5.74
CA THR A 120 -10.39 2.32 6.78
C THR A 120 -9.30 2.43 7.83
N LEU A 121 -8.80 3.63 8.05
CA LEU A 121 -7.96 4.00 9.18
C LEU A 121 -8.84 4.52 10.31
N THR A 122 -8.68 3.94 11.49
CA THR A 122 -9.31 4.41 12.72
C THR A 122 -8.21 4.75 13.73
N ILE A 123 -8.26 5.97 14.25
CA ILE A 123 -7.37 6.48 15.28
C ILE A 123 -8.23 6.76 16.51
N ASN A 124 -7.94 6.08 17.61
CA ASN A 124 -8.60 6.24 18.89
C ASN A 124 -7.63 6.96 19.84
N PRO A 125 -7.77 8.28 20.04
CA PRO A 125 -6.93 9.03 20.98
C PRO A 125 -6.91 8.37 22.37
N SER A 126 -5.77 8.41 23.09
CA SER A 126 -5.70 7.76 24.42
C SER A 126 -6.50 8.50 25.50
N ALA A 127 -6.91 9.73 25.23
CA ALA A 127 -7.78 10.55 26.06
C ALA A 127 -8.83 11.27 25.21
N ASP A 128 -9.98 11.58 25.82
CA ASP A 128 -11.01 12.41 25.20
C ASP A 128 -10.44 13.74 24.71
N LEU A 129 -10.80 14.13 23.49
CA LEU A 129 -10.46 15.43 22.91
C LEU A 129 -11.07 16.57 23.72
N GLU A 130 -10.34 17.68 23.86
CA GLU A 130 -10.89 18.83 24.57
C GLU A 130 -12.09 19.44 23.83
N SER A 131 -13.13 19.79 24.58
CA SER A 131 -14.32 20.45 24.04
C SER A 131 -14.00 21.84 23.48
N ASN A 132 -14.69 22.21 22.40
CA ASN A 132 -14.54 23.51 21.72
C ASN A 132 -13.15 23.77 21.11
N LYS A 133 -12.33 22.72 20.92
CA LYS A 133 -11.09 22.78 20.14
C LYS A 133 -11.30 22.22 18.74
N SER A 134 -10.43 22.64 17.82
CA SER A 134 -10.30 22.08 16.48
C SER A 134 -8.96 21.40 16.37
N TYR A 135 -8.91 20.25 15.69
CA TYR A 135 -7.69 19.46 15.55
C TYR A 135 -7.40 19.13 14.09
N TYR A 136 -6.14 18.90 13.80
CA TYR A 136 -5.67 18.31 12.57
C TYR A 136 -4.64 17.19 12.86
N ILE A 137 -4.41 16.35 11.87
CA ILE A 137 -3.53 15.17 12.00
C ILE A 137 -2.35 15.32 11.05
N GLU A 138 -1.16 15.04 11.55
CA GLU A 138 0.05 14.81 10.75
C GLU A 138 0.47 13.35 10.89
N ILE A 139 0.92 12.75 9.79
CA ILE A 139 1.51 11.42 9.77
C ILE A 139 3.00 11.62 9.42
N ALA A 140 3.89 11.17 10.29
CA ALA A 140 5.33 11.42 10.23
C ALA A 140 6.15 10.12 10.23
#